data_AF-A0A2V6L3U2-F1
#
_entry.id   AF-A0A2V6L3U2-F1
#
_cell.length_a   1.000
_cell.length_b   1.000
_cell.length_c   1.000
_cell.angle_alpha   90.00
_cell.angle_beta   90.00
_cell.angle_gamma   90.00
#
_symmetry.space_group_name_H-M   'P 1'
#
loop_
_entity.id
_entity.type
_entity.pdbx_description
1 polymer ?
#
loop_
_entity_poly.entity_id
_entity_poly.type
_entity_poly.pdbx_seq_one_letter_code
_entity_poly.pdbx_strand_id
1 'polypeptide(L)'
;MKNSRMIATRRSLVERLADWGEQLRWQEFFDTYSKLIYSAARRSGLTDAEAQDVVQETVITVAKNIDKLKYDPAIGSFKGWLLQITRWRIADQFRKREPGNAKRPFLSDDHATATIERVP
;
A
#
# COMPACT_ATOMS: atom_id res chain seq x y z
N MET A 1 -5.36 -3.47 -30.82
CA MET A 1 -6.42 -3.05 -29.87
C MET A 1 -6.34 -3.88 -28.60
N LYS A 2 -6.66 -3.27 -27.45
CA LYS A 2 -6.69 -3.81 -26.06
C LYS A 2 -5.41 -3.57 -25.25
N ASN A 3 -5.38 -2.42 -24.56
CA ASN A 3 -4.83 -2.31 -23.20
C ASN A 3 -5.60 -1.29 -22.32
N SER A 4 -6.65 -0.65 -22.85
CA SER A 4 -7.41 0.41 -22.16
C SER A 4 -8.26 -0.06 -20.96
N ARG A 5 -8.48 -1.37 -20.79
CA ARG A 5 -9.29 -1.92 -19.68
C ARG A 5 -8.58 -1.97 -18.32
N MET A 6 -7.25 -1.90 -18.29
CA MET A 6 -6.46 -1.91 -17.05
C MET A 6 -6.21 -0.52 -16.44
N ILE A 7 -6.41 0.55 -17.22
CA ILE A 7 -6.19 1.94 -16.78
C ILE A 7 -7.50 2.52 -16.23
N ALA A 8 -8.65 2.23 -16.86
CA ALA A 8 -9.97 2.65 -16.38
C ALA A 8 -10.37 1.99 -15.03
N THR A 9 -9.87 0.78 -14.75
CA THR A 9 -10.09 0.08 -13.48
C THR A 9 -9.33 0.71 -12.31
N ARG A 10 -8.20 1.41 -12.54
CA ARG A 10 -7.36 1.92 -11.45
C ARG A 10 -7.82 3.24 -10.87
N ARG A 11 -8.36 4.14 -11.70
CA ARG A 11 -8.93 5.41 -11.23
C ARG A 11 -10.27 5.17 -10.54
N SER A 12 -11.15 4.42 -11.21
CA SER A 12 -12.43 4.06 -10.62
C SER A 12 -12.23 3.35 -9.30
N LEU A 13 -11.34 2.36 -9.16
CA LEU A 13 -11.18 1.64 -7.89
C LEU A 13 -10.78 2.55 -6.71
N VAL A 14 -9.91 3.55 -6.90
CA VAL A 14 -9.48 4.46 -5.83
C VAL A 14 -10.56 5.49 -5.49
N GLU A 15 -11.19 6.12 -6.49
CA GLU A 15 -12.33 7.03 -6.29
C GLU A 15 -13.51 6.30 -5.63
N ARG A 16 -13.69 5.02 -5.98
CA ARG A 16 -14.72 4.12 -5.45
C ARG A 16 -14.40 3.59 -4.04
N LEU A 17 -13.15 3.63 -3.60
CA LEU A 17 -12.70 3.18 -2.27
C LEU A 17 -12.85 4.27 -1.19
N ALA A 18 -12.82 5.55 -1.57
CA ALA A 18 -13.06 6.68 -0.67
C ALA A 18 -14.51 6.76 -0.17
N ASP A 19 -15.42 6.03 -0.81
CA ASP A 19 -16.82 5.92 -0.41
C ASP A 19 -16.99 4.64 0.44
N TRP A 20 -16.78 4.81 1.75
CA TRP A 20 -16.64 3.75 2.77
C TRP A 20 -17.87 2.84 2.96
N GLY A 21 -18.98 3.09 2.24
CA GLY A 21 -20.28 2.44 2.43
C GLY A 21 -20.46 1.05 1.81
N GLU A 22 -19.53 0.56 0.99
CA GLU A 22 -19.69 -0.71 0.26
C GLU A 22 -18.57 -1.71 0.59
N GLN A 23 -18.83 -2.58 1.57
CA GLN A 23 -17.96 -3.70 1.98
C GLN A 23 -17.50 -4.59 0.80
N LEU A 24 -18.31 -4.69 -0.26
CA LEU A 24 -18.01 -5.46 -1.47
C LEU A 24 -16.77 -4.94 -2.23
N ARG A 25 -16.46 -3.64 -2.12
CA ARG A 25 -15.36 -2.99 -2.87
C ARG A 25 -14.01 -3.21 -2.20
N TRP A 26 -13.99 -3.27 -0.88
CA TRP A 26 -12.81 -3.60 -0.10
C TRP A 26 -12.35 -5.04 -0.35
N GLN A 27 -13.29 -5.95 -0.62
CA GLN A 27 -12.99 -7.32 -0.98
C GLN A 27 -12.29 -7.43 -2.34
N GLU A 28 -12.79 -6.73 -3.37
CA GLU A 28 -12.13 -6.69 -4.70
C GLU A 28 -10.72 -6.08 -4.63
N PHE A 29 -10.55 -5.01 -3.83
CA PHE A 29 -9.23 -4.44 -3.55
C PHE A 29 -8.31 -5.46 -2.88
N PHE A 30 -8.79 -6.09 -1.81
CA PHE A 30 -8.02 -7.07 -1.06
C PHE A 30 -7.61 -8.24 -1.95
N ASP A 31 -8.52 -8.82 -2.72
CA ASP A 31 -8.24 -9.94 -3.62
C ASP A 31 -7.23 -9.60 -4.71
N THR A 32 -7.29 -8.36 -5.20
CA THR A 32 -6.37 -7.87 -6.25
C THR A 32 -4.96 -7.63 -5.70
N TYR A 33 -4.84 -6.99 -4.53
CA TYR A 33 -3.56 -6.47 -4.07
C TYR A 33 -2.90 -7.30 -2.97
N SER A 34 -3.64 -8.07 -2.16
CA SER A 34 -3.07 -8.96 -1.14
C SER A 34 -2.05 -9.93 -1.73
N LYS A 35 -2.39 -10.58 -2.85
CA LYS A 35 -1.50 -11.51 -3.55
C LYS A 35 -0.23 -10.84 -4.06
N LEU A 36 -0.33 -9.60 -4.56
CA LEU A 36 0.81 -8.81 -5.01
C LEU A 36 1.75 -8.47 -3.84
N ILE A 37 1.18 -7.98 -2.75
CA ILE A 37 1.90 -7.58 -1.53
C ILE A 37 2.59 -8.80 -0.91
N TYR A 38 1.85 -9.89 -0.73
CA TYR A 38 2.35 -11.15 -0.21
C TYR A 38 3.50 -11.70 -1.07
N SER A 39 3.32 -11.73 -2.39
CA SER A 39 4.37 -12.20 -3.31
C SER A 39 5.63 -11.34 -3.23
N ALA A 40 5.49 -10.02 -3.11
CA ALA A 40 6.64 -9.12 -2.94
C ALA A 40 7.37 -9.39 -1.62
N ALA A 41 6.63 -9.58 -0.52
CA ALA A 41 7.18 -9.89 0.79
C ALA A 41 7.92 -11.24 0.79
N ARG A 42 7.30 -12.30 0.26
CA ARG A 42 7.94 -13.62 0.17
C ARG A 42 9.20 -13.60 -0.68
N ARG A 43 9.16 -12.91 -1.83
CA ARG A 43 10.33 -12.74 -2.71
C ARG A 43 11.47 -11.95 -2.08
N SER A 44 11.18 -11.13 -1.07
CA SER A 44 12.21 -10.39 -0.33
C SER A 44 12.93 -11.23 0.73
N GLY A 45 12.44 -12.43 1.06
CA GLY A 45 13.03 -13.31 2.07
C GLY A 45 12.29 -13.32 3.43
N LEU A 46 11.12 -12.69 3.51
CA LEU A 46 10.25 -12.80 4.70
C LEU A 46 9.62 -14.19 4.78
N THR A 47 9.42 -14.70 5.99
CA THR A 47 8.66 -15.92 6.27
C THR A 47 7.19 -15.75 5.88
N ASP A 48 6.43 -16.84 5.92
CA ASP A 48 4.99 -16.77 5.66
C ASP A 48 4.26 -15.84 6.64
N ALA A 49 4.53 -16.00 7.94
CA ALA A 49 3.93 -15.18 8.99
C ALA A 49 4.24 -13.68 8.81
N GLU A 50 5.51 -13.32 8.59
CA GLU A 50 5.89 -11.92 8.37
C GLU A 50 5.30 -11.35 7.06
N ALA A 51 5.16 -12.18 6.03
CA ALA A 51 4.52 -11.76 4.79
C ALA A 51 3.02 -11.49 4.99
N GLN A 52 2.34 -12.30 5.80
CA GLN A 52 0.95 -12.05 6.20
C GLN A 52 0.82 -10.75 7.01
N ASP A 53 1.74 -10.50 7.94
CA ASP A 53 1.79 -9.23 8.70
C ASP A 53 1.97 -8.03 7.76
N VAL A 54 2.87 -8.13 6.77
CA VAL A 54 3.06 -7.07 5.76
C VAL A 54 1.77 -6.79 5.00
N VAL A 55 1.02 -7.82 4.61
CA VAL A 55 -0.28 -7.65 3.95
C VAL A 55 -1.24 -6.91 4.86
N GLN A 56 -1.42 -7.37 6.10
CA GLN A 56 -2.36 -6.79 7.05
C GLN A 56 -2.02 -5.31 7.32
N GLU A 57 -0.78 -5.01 7.67
CA GLU A 57 -0.32 -3.66 7.98
C GLU A 57 -0.43 -2.73 6.77
N THR A 58 -0.16 -3.23 5.57
CA THR A 58 -0.34 -2.45 4.33
C THR A 58 -1.82 -2.13 4.12
N VAL A 59 -2.71 -3.12 4.22
CA VAL A 59 -4.16 -2.93 4.01
C VAL A 59 -4.75 -1.97 5.03
N ILE A 60 -4.37 -2.09 6.32
CA ILE A 60 -4.78 -1.16 7.38
C ILE A 60 -4.29 0.26 7.06
N THR A 61 -3.03 0.40 6.61
CA THR A 61 -2.47 1.70 6.23
C THR A 61 -3.26 2.30 5.08
N VAL A 62 -3.64 1.51 4.07
CA VAL A 62 -4.46 1.98 2.95
C VAL A 62 -5.83 2.43 3.46
N ALA A 63 -6.53 1.61 4.24
CA ALA A 63 -7.86 1.95 4.76
C ALA A 63 -7.88 3.25 5.58
N LYS A 64 -6.82 3.53 6.34
CA LYS A 64 -6.69 4.77 7.14
C LYS A 64 -6.37 6.01 6.30
N ASN A 65 -5.68 5.84 5.18
CA ASN A 65 -5.16 6.96 4.39
C ASN A 65 -5.93 7.21 3.10
N ILE A 66 -6.77 6.27 2.65
CA ILE A 66 -7.48 6.38 1.37
C ILE A 66 -8.46 7.55 1.35
N ASP A 67 -9.10 7.84 2.49
CA ASP A 67 -10.02 8.99 2.62
C ASP A 67 -9.28 10.33 2.59
N LYS A 68 -8.03 10.35 3.08
CA LYS A 68 -7.14 11.51 3.02
C LYS A 68 -6.49 11.67 1.65
N LEU A 69 -6.36 10.58 0.89
CA LEU A 69 -5.78 10.58 -0.44
C LEU A 69 -6.78 11.21 -1.42
N LYS A 70 -6.75 12.54 -1.55
CA LYS A 70 -7.21 13.18 -2.79
C LYS A 70 -6.27 12.73 -3.90
N TYR A 71 -6.57 11.58 -4.48
CA TYR A 71 -5.76 10.94 -5.50
C TYR A 71 -5.75 11.81 -6.77
N ASP A 72 -4.60 12.39 -7.08
CA ASP A 72 -4.34 13.00 -8.38
C ASP A 72 -3.51 12.02 -9.24
N PRO A 73 -4.10 11.42 -10.28
CA PRO A 73 -3.40 10.53 -11.20
C PRO A 73 -2.21 11.18 -11.92
N ALA A 74 -2.13 12.52 -11.97
CA ALA A 74 -1.02 13.25 -12.57
C ALA A 74 0.26 13.19 -11.71
N ILE A 75 0.13 12.95 -10.40
CA ILE A 75 1.25 12.96 -9.44
C ILE A 75 1.86 11.56 -9.29
N GLY A 76 1.08 10.50 -9.53
CA GLY A 76 1.59 9.13 -9.51
C GLY A 76 0.50 8.08 -9.52
N SER A 77 0.87 6.82 -9.80
CA SER A 77 -0.08 5.71 -9.77
C SER A 77 -0.28 5.20 -8.35
N PHE A 78 -1.54 4.90 -8.00
CA PHE A 78 -1.90 4.23 -6.75
C PHE A 78 -1.08 2.95 -6.50
N LYS A 79 -0.81 2.18 -7.56
CA LYS A 79 0.05 0.99 -7.49
C LYS A 79 1.48 1.31 -7.03
N GLY A 80 2.05 2.43 -7.47
CA GLY A 80 3.37 2.88 -7.07
C GLY A 80 3.42 3.24 -5.59
N TRP A 81 2.42 3.99 -5.11
CA TRP A 81 2.26 4.32 -3.69
C TRP A 81 2.06 3.08 -2.82
N LEU A 82 1.20 2.15 -3.24
CA LEU A 82 0.97 0.89 -2.53
C LEU A 82 2.27 0.07 -2.40
N LEU A 83 3.03 -0.08 -3.50
CA LEU A 83 4.31 -0.79 -3.48
C LEU A 83 5.34 -0.09 -2.60
N GLN A 84 5.28 1.23 -2.46
CA GLN A 84 6.15 1.97 -1.54
C GLN A 84 5.85 1.62 -0.09
N ILE A 85 4.57 1.63 0.31
CA ILE A 85 4.14 1.19 1.65
C ILE A 85 4.59 -0.26 1.89
N THR A 86 4.37 -1.16 0.93
CA THR A 86 4.80 -2.56 1.04
C THR A 86 6.31 -2.69 1.28
N ARG A 87 7.14 -1.95 0.53
CA ARG A 87 8.60 -1.96 0.73
C ARG A 87 8.99 -1.51 2.13
N TRP A 88 8.32 -0.48 2.65
CA TRP A 88 8.58 0.02 4.00
C TRP A 88 8.19 -1.01 5.06
N ARG A 89 7.04 -1.69 4.91
CA ARG A 89 6.60 -2.78 5.79
C ARG A 89 7.53 -3.99 5.74
N ILE A 90 8.06 -4.32 4.57
CA ILE A 90 9.08 -5.38 4.43
C ILE A 90 10.35 -5.02 5.22
N ALA A 91 10.85 -3.78 5.06
CA ALA A 91 12.02 -3.31 5.79
C ALA A 91 11.77 -3.30 7.32
N ASP A 92 10.56 -2.96 7.75
CA ASP A 92 10.15 -3.01 9.16
C ASP A 92 10.21 -4.43 9.73
N GLN A 93 9.72 -5.43 8.99
CA GLN A 93 9.81 -6.83 9.42
C GLN A 93 11.27 -7.31 9.57
N PHE A 94 12.16 -6.93 8.63
CA PHE A 94 13.58 -7.24 8.80
C PHE A 94 14.20 -6.55 10.01
N ARG A 95 13.82 -5.31 10.31
CA ARG A 95 14.28 -4.58 11.50
C ARG A 95 13.79 -5.22 12.81
N LYS A 96 12.62 -5.87 12.82
CA LYS A 96 12.09 -6.58 13.99
C LYS A 96 12.89 -7.84 14.34
N ARG A 97 13.60 -8.43 13.37
CA ARG A 97 14.47 -9.59 13.59
C ARG A 97 15.73 -9.26 14.38
N GLU A 98 16.16 -8.01 14.37
CA GLU A 98 17.36 -7.56 15.09
C GLU A 98 17.04 -7.44 16.60
N PRO A 99 17.69 -8.24 17.48
CA PRO A 99 17.48 -8.16 18.91
C PRO A 99 18.01 -6.83 19.45
N GLY A 100 17.10 -5.88 19.67
CA GLY A 100 17.42 -4.55 20.21
C GLY A 100 16.56 -3.40 19.66
N ASN A 101 15.86 -3.60 18.54
CA ASN A 101 15.14 -2.52 17.85
C ASN A 101 13.60 -2.59 17.97
N ALA A 102 13.07 -3.41 18.88
CA ALA A 102 11.65 -3.75 19.01
C ALA A 102 10.70 -2.60 19.45
N LYS A 103 11.14 -1.34 19.47
CA LYS A 103 10.31 -0.21 19.89
C LYS A 103 10.46 1.00 18.96
N ARG A 104 9.85 0.93 17.78
CA ARG A 104 9.12 2.08 17.22
C ARG A 104 7.88 1.56 16.50
N PRO A 105 6.67 1.71 17.05
CA PRO A 105 5.50 1.65 16.21
C PRO A 105 5.65 2.80 15.22
N PHE A 106 5.68 2.48 13.92
CA PHE A 106 5.55 3.46 12.87
C PHE A 106 4.14 4.06 13.00
N LEU A 107 4.00 5.06 13.87
CA LEU A 107 3.01 6.10 13.68
C LEU A 107 3.19 6.52 12.23
N SER A 108 2.09 6.52 11.49
CA SER A 108 2.06 7.04 10.14
C SER A 108 2.38 8.52 10.31
N ASP A 109 3.67 8.86 10.29
CA ASP A 109 4.09 10.25 10.18
C ASP A 109 3.40 10.73 8.92
N ASP A 110 2.47 11.66 9.10
CA ASP A 110 1.69 12.37 8.07
C ASP A 110 2.62 13.17 7.12
N HIS A 111 3.91 12.86 7.07
CA HIS A 111 4.75 13.09 5.92
C HIS A 111 4.46 12.03 4.88
N ALA A 112 3.31 12.20 4.21
CA ALA A 112 3.29 12.06 2.77
C ALA A 112 4.63 12.58 2.27
N THR A 113 5.47 11.70 1.73
CA THR A 113 6.73 12.12 1.15
C THR A 113 6.33 13.09 0.06
N ALA A 114 6.47 14.37 0.38
CA ALA A 114 6.36 15.48 -0.53
C ALA A 114 7.47 15.26 -1.54
N THR A 115 7.21 14.40 -2.51
CA THR A 115 7.83 14.46 -3.83
C THR A 115 7.15 15.62 -4.57
N ILE A 116 7.04 16.77 -3.88
CA ILE A 116 6.44 18.02 -4.36
C ILE A 116 7.51 19.13 -4.37
N GLU A 117 8.65 18.98 -3.69
CA GLU A 117 9.71 20.00 -3.78
C GLU A 117 11.09 19.38 -3.97
N ARG A 118 11.43 19.02 -5.22
CA ARG A 118 12.82 19.18 -5.68
C ARG A 118 12.96 19.08 -7.21
N VAL A 119 12.64 20.15 -7.92
CA VAL A 119 13.26 20.45 -9.23
C VAL A 119 13.31 21.97 -9.42
N PRO A 120 14.49 22.62 -9.52
CA PRO A 120 14.68 23.74 -10.43
C PRO A 120 14.86 23.23 -11.87
#